data_AF-A0A957ZC43-F1
#
_entry.id   AF-A0A957ZC43-F1
#
_cell.length_a   1.000
_cell.length_b   1.000
_cell.length_c   1.000
_cell.angle_alpha   90.00
_cell.angle_beta   90.00
_cell.angle_gamma   90.00
#
_symmetry.space_group_name_H-M   'P 1'
#
loop_
_entity.id
_entity.type
_entity.pdbx_description
1 polymer ?
#
loop_
_entity_poly.entity_id
_entity_poly.type
_entity_poly.pdbx_seq_one_letter_code
_entity_poly.pdbx_strand_id
1 'polypeptide(L)'
;MQVDQTHANFPLPTSKPFSLRRRVWRRLGKLLRRLFHWLFITATILLSIGLLGPQYYTPQEKTNMAIGQITRGHLFNLVGWESSSIERKIEAFFQRPAAELSAAEAAALVRAYMERAQQVGQLEQTLVAQLALKSQANSDAAPLNRADQPPAEPLDIDALQAELDALRAQQNAERPTVEAIIQQQVAGELANAGFRLGGEPFPPVLFAFTEPPKKLIVSPRDRIATEYWRMLDADTSLQTVETAEDSIYDQLDLSAYITNIGGLGAFPTMVVDQASLGWVLSTVAHEWTHNYLSLFPLGLNYA
;
A
#
# COMPACT_ATOMS: atom_id res chain seq x y z
N MET A 1 16.87 116.50 -4.29
CA MET A 1 15.41 116.63 -4.19
C MET A 1 14.83 115.27 -4.58
N GLN A 2 14.12 114.65 -3.64
CA GLN A 2 13.91 113.21 -3.48
C GLN A 2 12.52 112.82 -3.97
N VAL A 3 12.38 111.82 -4.87
CA VAL A 3 11.17 110.97 -5.01
C VAL A 3 11.53 109.61 -5.64
N ASP A 4 11.43 108.59 -4.79
CA ASP A 4 10.87 107.23 -4.92
C ASP A 4 11.34 106.15 -5.93
N GLN A 5 11.49 104.95 -5.37
CA GLN A 5 11.82 103.67 -6.02
C GLN A 5 10.54 102.96 -6.50
N THR A 6 10.65 102.13 -7.55
CA THR A 6 10.03 100.79 -7.59
C THR A 6 10.46 100.05 -8.88
N HIS A 7 11.10 98.88 -8.72
CA HIS A 7 11.32 97.91 -9.79
C HIS A 7 10.16 96.90 -9.79
N ALA A 8 9.54 96.64 -10.95
CA ALA A 8 8.54 95.58 -11.12
C ALA A 8 8.95 94.59 -12.24
N ASN A 9 9.03 93.32 -11.86
CA ASN A 9 9.22 92.14 -12.70
C ASN A 9 7.90 91.72 -13.38
N PHE A 10 7.94 91.27 -14.64
CA PHE A 10 6.90 90.39 -15.21
C PHE A 10 7.49 89.35 -16.18
N PRO A 11 7.08 88.06 -16.11
CA PRO A 11 7.66 86.96 -16.90
C PRO A 11 6.88 86.66 -18.20
N LEU A 12 7.58 86.03 -19.16
CA LEU A 12 7.07 85.61 -20.48
C LEU A 12 6.28 84.28 -20.43
N PRO A 13 5.26 84.08 -21.31
CA PRO A 13 4.43 82.88 -21.32
C PRO A 13 5.00 81.75 -22.21
N THR A 14 4.67 80.51 -21.82
CA THR A 14 5.10 79.25 -22.44
C THR A 14 4.01 78.64 -23.33
N SER A 15 4.38 78.13 -24.51
CA SER A 15 3.50 77.34 -25.40
C SER A 15 3.65 75.84 -25.14
N LYS A 16 2.55 75.08 -24.96
CA LYS A 16 2.53 73.60 -24.91
C LYS A 16 1.77 73.01 -26.13
N PRO A 17 2.34 72.05 -26.89
CA PRO A 17 1.60 71.29 -27.90
C PRO A 17 1.31 69.82 -27.52
N PHE A 18 0.27 69.22 -28.15
CA PHE A 18 0.19 67.80 -28.56
C PHE A 18 0.20 66.62 -27.54
N SER A 19 -0.54 66.66 -26.41
CA SER A 19 -0.56 65.54 -25.44
C SER A 19 -1.86 64.73 -25.28
N LEU A 20 -3.01 65.18 -25.80
CA LEU A 20 -4.32 64.56 -25.53
C LEU A 20 -4.63 63.32 -26.39
N ARG A 21 -4.36 63.32 -27.72
CA ARG A 21 -4.68 62.17 -28.60
C ARG A 21 -3.92 60.89 -28.24
N ARG A 22 -2.64 60.97 -27.84
CA ARG A 22 -1.85 59.80 -27.44
C ARG A 22 -2.35 59.11 -26.17
N ARG A 23 -3.01 59.86 -25.26
CA ARG A 23 -3.47 59.34 -23.96
C ARG A 23 -4.74 58.49 -24.10
N VAL A 24 -5.64 58.88 -24.99
CA VAL A 24 -6.88 58.13 -25.31
C VAL A 24 -6.55 56.82 -26.03
N TRP A 25 -5.67 56.85 -27.04
CA TRP A 25 -5.24 55.65 -27.78
C TRP A 25 -4.50 54.63 -26.89
N ARG A 26 -3.72 55.10 -25.91
CA ARG A 26 -3.08 54.22 -24.91
C ARG A 26 -4.07 53.57 -23.96
N ARG A 27 -5.16 54.27 -23.55
CA ARG A 27 -6.21 53.69 -22.72
C ARG A 27 -7.07 52.67 -23.49
N LEU A 28 -7.40 52.99 -24.74
CA LEU A 28 -8.13 52.08 -25.63
C LEU A 28 -7.31 50.81 -25.93
N GLY A 29 -6.00 50.94 -26.19
CA GLY A 29 -5.10 49.81 -26.39
C GLY A 29 -4.93 48.93 -25.14
N LYS A 30 -4.98 49.51 -23.92
CA LYS A 30 -4.97 48.73 -22.67
C LYS A 30 -6.28 47.97 -22.46
N LEU A 31 -7.42 48.56 -22.80
CA LEU A 31 -8.73 47.90 -22.75
C LEU A 31 -8.82 46.76 -23.77
N LEU A 32 -8.39 46.99 -25.01
CA LEU A 32 -8.33 45.96 -26.06
C LEU A 32 -7.38 44.80 -25.70
N ARG A 33 -6.21 45.08 -25.12
CA ARG A 33 -5.31 44.02 -24.62
C ARG A 33 -5.93 43.23 -23.48
N ARG A 34 -6.64 43.88 -22.56
CA ARG A 34 -7.37 43.17 -21.48
C ARG A 34 -8.49 42.30 -22.04
N LEU A 35 -9.26 42.82 -22.98
CA LEU A 35 -10.33 42.08 -23.64
C LEU A 35 -9.78 40.86 -24.39
N PHE A 36 -8.71 41.03 -25.17
CA PHE A 36 -8.04 39.95 -25.89
C PHE A 36 -7.44 38.91 -24.93
N HIS A 37 -6.86 39.35 -23.81
CA HIS A 37 -6.33 38.44 -22.79
C HIS A 37 -7.42 37.60 -22.14
N TRP A 38 -8.57 38.20 -21.80
CA TRP A 38 -9.72 37.46 -21.29
C TRP A 38 -10.31 36.50 -22.33
N LEU A 39 -10.46 36.94 -23.59
CA LEU A 39 -10.90 36.08 -24.70
C LEU A 39 -9.97 34.89 -24.91
N PHE A 40 -8.66 35.12 -24.85
CA PHE A 40 -7.65 34.06 -24.96
C PHE A 40 -7.75 33.08 -23.78
N ILE A 41 -7.88 33.57 -22.54
CA ILE A 41 -8.08 32.70 -21.37
C ILE A 41 -9.36 31.87 -21.52
N THR A 42 -10.48 32.49 -21.89
CA THR A 42 -11.75 31.78 -22.09
C THR A 42 -11.65 30.76 -23.21
N ALA A 43 -11.01 31.10 -24.34
CA ALA A 43 -10.78 30.16 -25.43
C ALA A 43 -9.90 28.98 -25.01
N THR A 44 -8.85 29.22 -24.21
CA THR A 44 -8.00 28.15 -23.67
C THR A 44 -8.76 27.26 -22.69
N ILE A 45 -9.60 27.83 -21.81
CA ILE A 45 -10.44 27.04 -20.89
C ILE A 45 -11.42 26.17 -21.68
N LEU A 46 -12.11 26.75 -22.68
CA LEU A 46 -13.05 26.02 -23.52
C LEU A 46 -12.35 24.93 -24.36
N LEU A 47 -11.14 25.20 -24.85
CA LEU A 47 -10.32 24.22 -25.54
C LEU A 47 -9.89 23.09 -24.60
N SER A 48 -9.47 23.40 -23.37
CA SER A 48 -9.14 22.39 -22.36
C SER A 48 -10.34 21.52 -22.00
N ILE A 49 -11.53 22.11 -21.82
CA ILE A 49 -12.78 21.38 -21.57
C ILE A 49 -13.17 20.52 -22.79
N GLY A 50 -12.99 21.05 -24.01
CA GLY A 50 -13.25 20.31 -25.25
C GLY A 50 -12.28 19.14 -25.46
N LEU A 51 -10.99 19.32 -25.11
CA LEU A 51 -9.96 18.27 -25.16
C LEU A 51 -10.17 17.18 -24.10
N LEU A 52 -10.82 17.51 -22.99
CA LEU A 52 -11.16 16.53 -21.95
C LEU A 52 -12.28 15.57 -22.39
N GLY A 53 -13.10 15.95 -23.37
CA GLY A 53 -14.18 15.14 -23.92
C GLY A 53 -15.23 14.68 -22.89
N PRO A 54 -16.40 14.19 -23.33
CA PRO A 54 -17.26 13.40 -22.45
C PRO A 54 -16.54 12.10 -22.06
N GLN A 55 -16.23 11.96 -20.77
CA GLN A 55 -15.73 10.71 -20.21
C GLN A 55 -16.89 9.69 -20.17
N TYR A 56 -17.09 8.96 -21.25
CA TYR A 56 -18.04 7.85 -21.28
C TYR A 56 -17.40 6.63 -20.62
N TYR A 57 -17.76 6.37 -19.37
CA TYR A 57 -17.40 5.11 -18.73
C TYR A 57 -18.18 3.96 -19.36
N THR A 58 -17.45 2.94 -19.78
CA THR A 58 -18.01 1.64 -20.15
C THR A 58 -18.78 1.03 -18.96
N PRO A 59 -19.75 0.12 -19.19
CA PRO A 59 -20.42 -0.58 -18.11
C PRO A 59 -19.43 -1.26 -17.15
N GLN A 60 -18.37 -1.87 -17.68
CA GLN A 60 -17.33 -2.50 -16.88
C GLN A 60 -16.60 -1.51 -15.97
N GLU A 61 -16.23 -0.33 -16.49
CA GLU A 61 -15.57 0.69 -15.68
C GLU A 61 -16.47 1.19 -14.54
N LYS A 62 -17.78 1.33 -14.80
CA LYS A 62 -18.75 1.69 -13.74
C LYS A 62 -18.84 0.61 -12.67
N THR A 63 -18.90 -0.67 -13.07
CA THR A 63 -18.87 -1.80 -12.13
C THR A 63 -17.58 -1.80 -11.32
N ASN A 64 -16.42 -1.65 -11.97
CA ASN A 64 -15.12 -1.59 -11.30
C ASN A 64 -15.04 -0.41 -10.31
N MET A 65 -15.60 0.75 -10.67
CA MET A 65 -15.70 1.91 -9.77
C MET A 65 -16.62 1.63 -8.58
N ALA A 66 -17.77 0.98 -8.79
CA ALA A 66 -18.69 0.61 -7.71
C ALA A 66 -18.02 -0.36 -6.73
N ILE A 67 -17.37 -1.41 -7.23
CA ILE A 67 -16.60 -2.34 -6.40
C ILE A 67 -15.49 -1.59 -5.64
N GLY A 68 -14.78 -0.67 -6.32
CA GLY A 68 -13.75 0.15 -5.69
C GLY A 68 -14.25 1.09 -4.59
N GLN A 69 -15.51 1.54 -4.64
CA GLN A 69 -16.13 2.30 -3.55
C GLN A 69 -16.50 1.39 -2.38
N ILE A 70 -17.00 0.17 -2.63
CA ILE A 70 -17.34 -0.81 -1.58
C ILE A 70 -16.09 -1.16 -0.76
N THR A 71 -14.95 -1.38 -1.42
CA THR A 71 -13.70 -1.76 -0.74
C THR A 71 -12.83 -0.55 -0.34
N ARG A 72 -13.38 0.66 -0.38
CA ARG A 72 -12.59 1.88 -0.16
C ARG A 72 -12.09 1.93 1.28
N GLY A 73 -10.82 2.28 1.45
CA GLY A 73 -10.18 2.41 2.77
C GLY A 73 -9.54 1.12 3.29
N HIS A 74 -9.71 0.00 2.58
CA HIS A 74 -9.08 -1.29 2.88
C HIS A 74 -8.18 -1.76 1.74
N LEU A 75 -7.72 -0.84 0.89
CA LEU A 75 -6.93 -1.18 -0.29
C LEU A 75 -5.45 -1.25 0.07
N PHE A 76 -4.83 -2.38 -0.26
CA PHE A 76 -3.42 -2.57 0.00
C PHE A 76 -2.54 -1.63 -0.83
N ASN A 77 -1.71 -0.83 -0.16
CA ASN A 77 -0.76 0.06 -0.79
C ASN A 77 0.60 -0.62 -1.00
N LEU A 78 0.73 -1.37 -2.11
CA LEU A 78 1.97 -2.08 -2.45
C LEU A 78 3.17 -1.13 -2.53
N VAL A 79 3.06 0.01 -3.22
CA VAL A 79 4.18 0.95 -3.42
C VAL A 79 4.65 1.54 -2.10
N GLY A 80 3.71 1.93 -1.24
CA GLY A 80 4.04 2.43 0.10
C GLY A 80 4.72 1.35 0.95
N TRP A 81 4.20 0.12 0.88
CA TRP A 81 4.79 -1.01 1.58
C TRP A 81 6.22 -1.30 1.08
N GLU A 82 6.46 -1.40 -0.23
CA GLU A 82 7.78 -1.68 -0.81
C GLU A 82 8.79 -0.61 -0.43
N SER A 83 8.42 0.67 -0.53
CA SER A 83 9.27 1.79 -0.11
C SER A 83 9.68 1.67 1.35
N SER A 84 8.73 1.42 2.26
CA SER A 84 9.02 1.27 3.69
C SER A 84 9.88 0.03 3.99
N SER A 85 9.69 -1.05 3.21
CA SER A 85 10.42 -2.30 3.38
C SER A 85 11.86 -2.12 2.93
N ILE A 86 12.10 -1.46 1.80
CA ILE A 86 13.44 -1.14 1.32
C ILE A 86 14.19 -0.29 2.36
N GLU A 87 13.53 0.72 2.95
CA GLU A 87 14.12 1.55 4.00
C GLU A 87 14.57 0.70 5.21
N ARG A 88 13.68 -0.17 5.72
CA ARG A 88 14.02 -1.11 6.80
C ARG A 88 15.18 -2.04 6.43
N LYS A 89 15.27 -2.48 5.18
CA LYS A 89 16.38 -3.34 4.72
C LYS A 89 17.70 -2.59 4.63
N ILE A 90 17.68 -1.32 4.21
CA ILE A 90 18.87 -0.45 4.23
C ILE A 90 19.32 -0.23 5.67
N GLU A 91 18.40 0.07 6.59
CA GLU A 91 18.71 0.21 8.01
C GLU A 91 19.34 -1.06 8.59
N ALA A 92 18.73 -2.22 8.35
CA ALA A 92 19.24 -3.51 8.81
C ALA A 92 20.62 -3.85 8.23
N PHE A 93 20.89 -3.46 6.98
CA PHE A 93 22.21 -3.63 6.35
C PHE A 93 23.31 -2.88 7.11
N PHE A 94 23.03 -1.67 7.60
CA PHE A 94 23.97 -0.89 8.38
C PHE A 94 24.07 -1.34 9.84
N GLN A 95 22.94 -1.66 10.48
CA GLN A 95 22.90 -2.07 11.90
C GLN A 95 23.49 -3.47 12.11
N ARG A 96 23.42 -4.34 11.10
CA ARG A 96 23.87 -5.75 11.18
C ARG A 96 23.35 -6.46 12.43
N PRO A 97 22.02 -6.56 12.61
CA PRO A 97 21.40 -6.99 13.86
C PRO A 97 21.79 -8.42 14.31
N ALA A 98 22.30 -9.24 13.39
CA ALA A 98 22.75 -10.61 13.67
C ALA A 98 24.27 -10.76 13.84
N ALA A 99 25.07 -9.68 13.72
CA ALA A 99 26.53 -9.79 13.63
C ALA A 99 27.22 -10.32 14.91
N GLU A 100 26.62 -10.11 16.08
CA GLU A 100 27.19 -10.51 17.36
C GLU A 100 26.75 -11.90 17.81
N LEU A 101 25.81 -12.54 17.10
CA LEU A 101 25.25 -13.83 17.47
C LEU A 101 26.13 -14.98 16.96
N SER A 102 26.38 -15.97 17.81
CA SER A 102 26.91 -17.26 17.37
C SER A 102 25.88 -18.03 16.54
N ALA A 103 26.34 -19.01 15.75
CA ALA A 103 25.44 -19.84 14.95
C ALA A 103 24.39 -20.59 15.81
N ALA A 104 24.75 -20.98 17.04
CA ALA A 104 23.84 -21.65 17.96
C ALA A 104 22.77 -20.68 18.49
N GLU A 105 23.16 -19.46 18.87
CA GLU A 105 22.24 -18.41 19.35
C GLU A 105 21.30 -17.95 18.24
N ALA A 106 21.83 -17.72 17.04
CA ALA A 106 21.04 -17.35 15.87
C ALA A 106 19.98 -18.44 15.55
N ALA A 107 20.38 -19.71 15.55
CA ALA A 107 19.45 -20.80 15.28
C ALA A 107 18.42 -21.01 16.40
N ALA A 108 18.79 -20.76 17.66
CA ALA A 108 17.85 -20.79 18.79
C ALA A 108 16.83 -19.65 18.71
N LEU A 109 17.28 -18.44 18.36
CA LEU A 109 16.41 -17.28 18.17
C LEU A 109 15.39 -17.50 17.04
N VAL A 110 15.85 -17.99 15.88
CA VAL A 110 14.94 -18.31 14.76
C VAL A 110 13.91 -19.36 15.18
N ARG A 111 14.32 -20.44 15.86
CA ARG A 111 13.37 -21.47 16.32
C ARG A 111 12.35 -20.91 17.31
N ALA A 112 12.78 -20.13 18.30
CA ALA A 112 11.89 -19.50 19.26
C ALA A 112 10.89 -18.55 18.59
N TYR A 113 11.35 -17.75 17.61
CA TYR A 113 10.51 -16.89 16.79
C TYR A 113 9.44 -17.68 16.03
N MET A 114 9.84 -18.76 15.34
CA MET A 114 8.91 -19.59 14.58
C MET A 114 7.89 -20.29 15.49
N GLU A 115 8.31 -20.79 16.65
CA GLU A 115 7.39 -21.37 17.65
C GLU A 115 6.38 -20.32 18.16
N ARG A 116 6.83 -19.10 18.41
CA ARG A 116 5.97 -17.98 18.82
C ARG A 116 4.97 -17.60 17.73
N ALA A 117 5.39 -17.57 16.47
CA ALA A 117 4.49 -17.32 15.35
C ALA A 117 3.38 -18.38 15.24
N GLN A 118 3.70 -19.65 15.49
CA GLN A 118 2.69 -20.71 15.57
C GLN A 118 1.71 -20.49 16.74
N GLN A 119 2.20 -20.07 17.91
CA GLN A 119 1.35 -19.75 19.06
C GLN A 119 0.41 -18.56 18.77
N VAL A 120 0.94 -17.51 18.13
CA VAL A 120 0.15 -16.36 17.65
C VAL A 120 -0.99 -16.82 16.73
N GLY A 121 -0.68 -17.64 15.72
CA GLY A 121 -1.72 -18.17 14.82
C GLY A 121 -2.78 -19.02 15.52
N GLN A 122 -2.39 -19.83 16.51
CA GLN A 122 -3.33 -20.64 17.32
C GLN A 122 -4.24 -19.77 18.21
N LEU A 123 -3.68 -18.71 18.82
CA LEU A 123 -4.44 -17.76 19.62
C LEU A 123 -5.41 -16.95 18.75
N GLU A 124 -4.99 -16.51 17.57
CA GLU A 124 -5.86 -15.83 16.60
C GLU A 124 -7.05 -16.72 16.19
N GLN A 125 -6.80 -17.99 15.87
CA GLN A 125 -7.86 -18.95 15.54
C GLN A 125 -8.82 -19.17 16.71
N THR A 126 -8.29 -19.26 17.92
CA THR A 126 -9.09 -19.43 19.14
C THR A 126 -9.96 -18.21 19.39
N LEU A 127 -9.40 -17.02 19.25
CA LEU A 127 -10.11 -15.75 19.42
C LEU A 127 -11.26 -15.62 18.40
N VAL A 128 -10.99 -15.92 17.13
CA VAL A 128 -12.02 -15.92 16.06
C VAL A 128 -13.14 -16.91 16.38
N ALA A 129 -12.80 -18.13 16.82
CA ALA A 129 -13.80 -19.13 17.19
C ALA A 129 -14.68 -18.66 18.36
N GLN A 130 -14.10 -18.05 19.39
CA GLN A 130 -14.85 -17.53 20.54
C GLN A 130 -15.77 -16.36 20.16
N LEU A 131 -15.29 -15.45 19.30
CA LEU A 131 -16.09 -14.34 18.80
C LEU A 131 -17.27 -14.83 17.95
N ALA A 132 -17.08 -15.89 17.15
CA ALA A 132 -18.16 -16.51 16.38
C ALA A 132 -19.22 -17.17 17.27
N LEU A 133 -18.82 -17.82 18.38
CA LEU A 133 -19.78 -18.37 19.34
C LEU A 133 -20.59 -17.26 20.04
N LYS A 134 -19.93 -16.15 20.40
CA LYS A 134 -20.58 -14.99 21.03
C LYS A 134 -21.56 -14.30 20.09
N SER A 135 -21.25 -14.18 18.80
CA SER A 135 -22.15 -13.58 17.81
C SER A 135 -23.40 -14.45 17.58
N GLN A 136 -23.23 -15.78 17.51
CA GLN A 136 -24.35 -16.73 17.42
C GLN A 136 -25.22 -16.79 18.68
N ALA A 137 -24.64 -16.56 19.85
CA ALA A 137 -25.40 -16.46 21.11
C ALA A 137 -26.25 -15.19 21.16
N ASN A 138 -25.81 -14.11 20.50
CA ASN A 138 -26.50 -12.81 20.46
C ASN A 138 -27.49 -12.67 19.30
N SER A 139 -27.54 -13.64 18.37
CA SER A 139 -28.55 -13.65 17.30
C SER A 139 -29.85 -14.32 17.79
N ASP A 140 -31.00 -13.66 17.59
CA ASP A 140 -32.35 -14.19 17.91
C ASP A 140 -32.76 -15.41 17.06
N ALA A 141 -31.85 -15.96 16.25
CA ALA A 141 -32.08 -17.16 15.46
C ALA A 141 -32.06 -18.39 16.37
N ALA A 142 -33.21 -19.05 16.50
CA ALA A 142 -33.32 -20.32 17.21
C ALA A 142 -32.30 -21.34 16.66
N PRO A 143 -31.38 -21.87 17.48
CA PRO A 143 -30.38 -22.81 16.98
C PRO A 143 -31.06 -24.14 16.65
N LEU A 144 -31.05 -24.52 15.38
CA LEU A 144 -31.67 -25.77 14.92
C LEU A 144 -30.98 -27.04 15.43
N ASN A 145 -29.83 -26.98 16.12
CA ASN A 145 -29.12 -28.16 16.64
C ASN A 145 -28.14 -27.81 17.80
N ARG A 146 -28.60 -27.43 18.99
CA ARG A 146 -27.73 -27.19 20.18
C ARG A 146 -27.85 -28.26 21.28
N ALA A 147 -28.60 -29.34 21.07
CA ALA A 147 -28.92 -30.27 22.16
C ALA A 147 -27.72 -31.06 22.72
N ASP A 148 -26.61 -31.22 21.98
CA ASP A 148 -25.54 -32.18 22.35
C ASP A 148 -24.13 -31.59 22.49
N GLN A 149 -23.93 -30.26 22.41
CA GLN A 149 -22.62 -29.66 22.66
C GLN A 149 -22.56 -29.05 24.07
N PRO A 150 -21.64 -29.52 24.95
CA PRO A 150 -21.44 -28.88 26.24
C PRO A 150 -21.07 -27.40 26.01
N PRO A 151 -21.56 -26.46 26.86
CA PRO A 151 -21.14 -25.08 26.79
C PRO A 151 -19.62 -25.04 26.90
N ALA A 152 -18.93 -24.52 25.88
CA ALA A 152 -17.53 -24.16 26.03
C ALA A 152 -17.46 -23.14 27.18
N GLU A 153 -16.58 -23.38 28.16
CA GLU A 153 -16.25 -22.37 29.17
C GLU A 153 -15.93 -21.06 28.44
N PRO A 154 -16.59 -19.94 28.77
CA PRO A 154 -16.26 -18.66 28.16
C PRO A 154 -14.82 -18.33 28.53
N LEU A 155 -13.89 -18.45 27.58
CA LEU A 155 -12.54 -17.97 27.78
C LEU A 155 -12.58 -16.44 27.92
N ASP A 156 -11.72 -15.90 28.77
CA ASP A 156 -11.58 -14.46 28.93
C ASP A 156 -10.96 -13.87 27.65
N ILE A 157 -11.81 -13.31 26.78
CA ILE A 157 -11.45 -12.70 25.50
C ILE A 157 -10.44 -11.58 25.70
N ASP A 158 -10.58 -10.79 26.78
CA ASP A 158 -9.70 -9.65 27.04
C ASP A 158 -8.31 -10.13 27.46
N ALA A 159 -8.24 -11.20 28.26
CA ALA A 159 -6.97 -11.84 28.61
C ALA A 159 -6.27 -12.46 27.40
N LEU A 160 -7.01 -13.16 26.53
CA LEU A 160 -6.46 -13.74 25.29
C LEU A 160 -5.94 -12.66 24.34
N GLN A 161 -6.66 -11.55 24.21
CA GLN A 161 -6.23 -10.41 23.38
C GLN A 161 -4.94 -9.79 23.94
N ALA A 162 -4.85 -9.60 25.26
CA ALA A 162 -3.66 -9.06 25.90
C ALA A 162 -2.43 -9.97 25.71
N GLU A 163 -2.61 -11.30 25.80
CA GLU A 163 -1.56 -12.27 25.53
C GLU A 163 -1.10 -12.22 24.06
N LEU A 164 -2.05 -12.19 23.11
CA LEU A 164 -1.76 -12.05 21.69
C LEU A 164 -0.96 -10.79 21.38
N ASP A 165 -1.35 -9.65 21.97
CA ASP A 165 -0.67 -8.36 21.77
C ASP A 165 0.77 -8.39 22.32
N ALA A 166 0.99 -9.04 23.47
CA ALA A 166 2.32 -9.22 24.04
C ALA A 166 3.22 -10.08 23.14
N LEU A 167 2.71 -11.21 22.63
CA LEU A 167 3.45 -12.09 21.73
C LEU A 167 3.78 -11.39 20.39
N ARG A 168 2.84 -10.61 19.84
CA ARG A 168 3.05 -9.81 18.62
C ARG A 168 4.08 -8.71 18.84
N ALA A 169 4.08 -8.04 19.99
CA ALA A 169 5.09 -7.05 20.32
C ALA A 169 6.50 -7.67 20.35
N GLN A 170 6.62 -8.87 20.93
CA GLN A 170 7.88 -9.60 20.93
C GLN A 170 8.31 -10.06 19.53
N GLN A 171 7.40 -10.61 18.72
CA GLN A 171 7.64 -10.93 17.30
C GLN A 171 8.19 -9.70 16.58
N ASN A 172 7.54 -8.54 16.71
CA ASN A 172 7.94 -7.32 16.00
C ASN A 172 9.34 -6.83 16.40
N ALA A 173 9.72 -6.99 17.67
CA ALA A 173 11.06 -6.63 18.15
C ALA A 173 12.16 -7.57 17.63
N GLU A 174 11.88 -8.87 17.56
CA GLU A 174 12.86 -9.89 17.11
C GLU A 174 12.93 -10.01 15.57
N ARG A 175 11.88 -9.59 14.86
CA ARG A 175 11.72 -9.77 13.40
C ARG A 175 12.92 -9.31 12.56
N PRO A 176 13.47 -8.08 12.72
CA PRO A 176 14.58 -7.62 11.87
C PRO A 176 15.82 -8.52 11.98
N THR A 177 16.11 -9.01 13.19
CA THR A 177 17.23 -9.92 13.45
C THR A 177 17.00 -11.29 12.84
N VAL A 178 15.80 -11.85 13.01
CA VAL A 178 15.44 -13.16 12.45
C VAL A 178 15.45 -13.15 10.92
N GLU A 179 14.91 -12.09 10.31
CA GLU A 179 14.99 -11.88 8.85
C GLU A 179 16.45 -11.84 8.38
N ALA A 180 17.31 -11.09 9.07
CA ALA A 180 18.73 -11.00 8.73
C ALA A 180 19.44 -12.36 8.83
N ILE A 181 19.16 -13.16 9.87
CA ILE A 181 19.72 -14.51 10.04
C ILE A 181 19.30 -15.41 8.88
N ILE A 182 18.01 -15.47 8.55
CA ILE A 182 17.51 -16.32 7.47
C ILE A 182 18.07 -15.88 6.12
N GLN A 183 18.11 -14.56 5.85
CA GLN A 183 18.72 -14.01 4.64
C GLN A 183 20.18 -14.46 4.51
N GLN A 184 20.98 -14.35 5.58
CA GLN A 184 22.38 -14.77 5.59
C GLN A 184 22.56 -16.27 5.35
N GLN A 185 21.72 -17.11 5.98
CA GLN A 185 21.77 -18.56 5.81
C GLN A 185 21.46 -18.97 4.37
N VAL A 186 20.36 -18.46 3.80
CA VAL A 186 19.99 -18.75 2.40
C VAL A 186 21.03 -18.19 1.43
N ALA A 187 21.52 -16.98 1.69
CA ALA A 187 22.60 -16.34 0.92
C ALA A 187 23.88 -17.21 0.91
N GLY A 188 24.28 -17.76 2.06
CA GLY A 188 25.42 -18.66 2.18
C GLY A 188 25.27 -19.92 1.32
N GLU A 189 24.10 -20.55 1.35
CA GLU A 189 23.83 -21.74 0.52
C GLU A 189 23.81 -21.41 -0.98
N LEU A 190 23.25 -20.28 -1.38
CA LEU A 190 23.28 -19.82 -2.77
C LEU A 190 24.72 -19.55 -3.25
N ALA A 191 25.55 -18.93 -2.42
CA ALA A 191 26.95 -18.69 -2.73
C ALA A 191 27.73 -20.01 -2.87
N ASN A 192 27.48 -20.99 -2.00
CA ASN A 192 28.05 -22.34 -2.09
C ASN A 192 27.63 -23.07 -3.37
N ALA A 193 26.38 -22.88 -3.82
CA ALA A 193 25.86 -23.42 -5.07
C ALA A 193 26.38 -22.69 -6.33
N GLY A 194 27.19 -21.63 -6.17
CA GLY A 194 27.81 -20.89 -7.28
C GLY A 194 27.04 -19.66 -7.75
N PHE A 195 25.91 -19.32 -7.10
CA PHE A 195 25.12 -18.13 -7.40
C PHE A 195 25.70 -16.87 -6.73
N ARG A 196 26.92 -16.50 -7.13
CA ARG A 196 27.71 -15.44 -6.48
C ARG A 196 28.44 -14.55 -7.47
N LEU A 197 28.65 -13.30 -7.07
CA LEU A 197 29.52 -12.33 -7.74
C LEU A 197 30.49 -11.75 -6.73
N GLY A 198 31.80 -11.82 -7.02
CA GLY A 198 32.82 -11.30 -6.09
C GLY A 198 32.95 -12.09 -4.78
N GLY A 199 32.48 -13.35 -4.74
CA GLY A 199 32.52 -14.21 -3.55
C GLY A 199 31.23 -14.18 -2.71
N GLU A 200 30.41 -13.15 -2.89
CA GLU A 200 29.13 -12.96 -2.19
C GLU A 200 27.94 -13.33 -3.09
N PRO A 201 26.81 -13.78 -2.54
CA PRO A 201 25.63 -14.10 -3.32
C PRO A 201 25.06 -12.85 -3.98
N PHE A 202 24.76 -12.95 -5.28
CA PHE A 202 24.28 -11.81 -6.07
C PHE A 202 23.24 -12.26 -7.08
N PRO A 203 22.04 -11.66 -7.14
CA PRO A 203 21.55 -10.55 -6.29
C PRO A 203 21.36 -10.95 -4.82
N PRO A 204 21.36 -9.98 -3.88
CA PRO A 204 21.23 -10.28 -2.46
C PRO A 204 19.88 -10.92 -2.13
N VAL A 205 19.86 -11.78 -1.12
CA VAL A 205 18.61 -12.37 -0.58
C VAL A 205 17.95 -11.35 0.33
N LEU A 206 16.78 -10.84 -0.09
CA LEU A 206 15.97 -9.90 0.67
C LEU A 206 14.53 -10.38 0.72
N PHE A 207 14.00 -10.56 1.93
CA PHE A 207 12.60 -10.88 2.17
C PHE A 207 12.10 -10.16 3.42
N ALA A 208 10.81 -10.03 3.61
CA ALA A 208 10.21 -9.49 4.82
C ALA A 208 9.10 -10.43 5.32
N PHE A 209 9.09 -10.68 6.64
CA PHE A 209 7.95 -11.28 7.29
C PHE A 209 6.82 -10.27 7.31
N THR A 210 5.75 -10.58 6.59
CA THR A 210 4.58 -9.73 6.46
C THR A 210 3.41 -10.62 6.08
N GLU A 211 2.28 -10.42 6.77
CA GLU A 211 1.03 -11.01 6.32
C GLU A 211 0.66 -10.42 4.94
N PRO A 212 0.60 -11.25 3.89
CA PRO A 212 0.33 -10.76 2.56
C PRO A 212 -1.11 -10.22 2.47
N PRO A 213 -1.37 -9.29 1.54
CA PRO A 213 -2.69 -8.72 1.38
C PRO A 213 -3.74 -9.79 1.06
N LYS A 214 -4.98 -9.56 1.48
CA LYS A 214 -6.09 -10.40 1.01
C LYS A 214 -6.35 -10.10 -0.46
N LYS A 215 -6.83 -11.08 -1.21
CA LYS A 215 -7.19 -10.92 -2.62
C LYS A 215 -8.70 -11.01 -2.77
N LEU A 216 -9.31 -9.90 -3.19
CA LEU A 216 -10.68 -9.87 -3.72
C LEU A 216 -10.65 -10.38 -5.16
N ILE A 217 -11.53 -11.33 -5.45
CA ILE A 217 -11.82 -11.87 -6.78
C ILE A 217 -13.32 -11.70 -7.00
N VAL A 218 -13.70 -11.09 -8.12
CA VAL A 218 -15.11 -10.90 -8.51
C VAL A 218 -15.36 -11.60 -9.84
N SER A 219 -16.46 -12.36 -9.88
CA SER A 219 -16.91 -13.16 -11.00
C SER A 219 -18.40 -12.91 -11.28
N PRO A 220 -18.83 -13.00 -12.54
CA PRO A 220 -20.21 -13.24 -12.90
C PRO A 220 -20.75 -14.50 -12.23
N ARG A 221 -22.07 -14.53 -12.05
CA ARG A 221 -22.77 -15.69 -11.46
C ARG A 221 -23.10 -16.77 -12.48
N ASP A 222 -23.13 -16.41 -13.76
CA ASP A 222 -23.52 -17.30 -14.86
C ASP A 222 -22.36 -18.09 -15.46
N ARG A 223 -21.11 -17.72 -15.14
CA ARG A 223 -19.90 -18.38 -15.61
C ARG A 223 -18.71 -18.13 -14.68
N ILE A 224 -17.74 -19.04 -14.71
CA ILE A 224 -16.48 -18.88 -13.98
C ILE A 224 -15.56 -17.97 -14.77
N ALA A 225 -15.40 -16.72 -14.32
CA ALA A 225 -14.46 -15.77 -14.91
C ALA A 225 -13.97 -14.78 -13.86
N THR A 226 -12.70 -14.36 -13.92
CA THR A 226 -12.22 -13.25 -13.10
C THR A 226 -12.41 -11.95 -13.85
N GLU A 227 -13.51 -11.24 -13.59
CA GLU A 227 -13.79 -9.93 -14.21
C GLU A 227 -13.08 -8.78 -13.51
N TYR A 228 -12.88 -8.93 -12.19
CA TYR A 228 -12.20 -7.93 -11.40
C TYR A 228 -11.44 -8.59 -10.25
N TRP A 229 -10.31 -7.99 -9.88
CA TRP A 229 -9.57 -8.39 -8.70
C TRP A 229 -8.89 -7.18 -8.06
N ARG A 230 -8.71 -7.22 -6.74
CA ARG A 230 -7.95 -6.24 -5.98
C ARG A 230 -7.26 -6.87 -4.78
N MET A 231 -6.20 -6.21 -4.32
CA MET A 231 -5.58 -6.52 -3.04
C MET A 231 -6.15 -5.62 -1.97
N LEU A 232 -6.51 -6.23 -0.85
CA LEU A 232 -7.02 -5.58 0.35
C LEU A 232 -5.99 -5.72 1.46
N ASP A 233 -6.04 -4.82 2.44
CA ASP A 233 -5.14 -4.85 3.58
C ASP A 233 -5.24 -6.19 4.33
N ALA A 234 -4.09 -6.70 4.80
CA ALA A 234 -4.03 -8.01 5.45
C ALA A 234 -4.87 -8.09 6.74
N ASP A 235 -4.99 -6.96 7.44
CA ASP A 235 -5.76 -6.75 8.68
C ASP A 235 -7.25 -6.46 8.44
N THR A 236 -7.72 -6.49 7.18
CA THR A 236 -9.14 -6.34 6.86
C THR A 236 -9.96 -7.33 7.69
N SER A 237 -10.85 -6.82 8.53
CA SER A 237 -11.63 -7.62 9.47
C SER A 237 -12.58 -8.57 8.75
N LEU A 238 -12.95 -9.70 9.39
CA LEU A 238 -13.93 -10.63 8.83
C LEU A 238 -15.28 -9.94 8.55
N GLN A 239 -15.73 -9.07 9.47
CA GLN A 239 -16.96 -8.30 9.27
C GLN A 239 -16.88 -7.41 8.02
N THR A 240 -15.73 -6.77 7.79
CA THR A 240 -15.50 -5.96 6.58
C THR A 240 -15.51 -6.82 5.32
N VAL A 241 -14.89 -8.02 5.38
CA VAL A 241 -14.91 -8.99 4.28
C VAL A 241 -16.34 -9.39 3.93
N GLU A 242 -17.12 -9.87 4.90
CA GLU A 242 -18.52 -10.29 4.70
C GLU A 242 -19.36 -9.15 4.15
N THR A 243 -19.26 -7.95 4.76
CA THR A 243 -20.00 -6.76 4.31
C THR A 243 -19.67 -6.40 2.86
N ALA A 244 -18.40 -6.52 2.46
CA ALA A 244 -17.97 -6.22 1.10
C ALA A 244 -18.47 -7.26 0.09
N GLU A 245 -18.40 -8.56 0.43
CA GLU A 245 -18.91 -9.65 -0.40
C GLU A 245 -20.42 -9.54 -0.61
N ASP A 246 -21.18 -9.34 0.47
CA ASP A 246 -22.63 -9.15 0.43
C ASP A 246 -23.02 -7.89 -0.35
N SER A 247 -22.30 -6.78 -0.17
CA SER A 247 -22.57 -5.55 -0.92
C SER A 247 -22.35 -5.72 -2.42
N ILE A 248 -21.33 -6.46 -2.84
CA ILE A 248 -21.08 -6.75 -4.26
C ILE A 248 -22.19 -7.65 -4.81
N TYR A 249 -22.65 -8.61 -4.02
CA TYR A 249 -23.77 -9.47 -4.37
C TYR A 249 -25.08 -8.67 -4.54
N ASP A 250 -25.50 -7.94 -3.51
CA ASP A 250 -26.79 -7.26 -3.46
C ASP A 250 -26.89 -6.10 -4.47
N GLN A 251 -25.80 -5.36 -4.67
CA GLN A 251 -25.83 -4.13 -5.48
C GLN A 251 -25.49 -4.38 -6.96
N LEU A 252 -24.71 -5.42 -7.26
CA LEU A 252 -24.16 -5.65 -8.60
C LEU A 252 -24.53 -7.02 -9.20
N ASP A 253 -25.18 -7.91 -8.45
CA ASP A 253 -25.49 -9.29 -8.84
C ASP A 253 -24.24 -10.07 -9.30
N LEU A 254 -23.13 -9.87 -8.59
CA LEU A 254 -21.84 -10.52 -8.83
C LEU A 254 -21.45 -11.42 -7.65
N SER A 255 -20.67 -12.45 -7.93
CA SER A 255 -20.02 -13.25 -6.89
C SER A 255 -18.68 -12.63 -6.53
N ALA A 256 -18.47 -12.38 -5.23
CA ALA A 256 -17.20 -11.92 -4.68
C ALA A 256 -16.62 -12.98 -3.75
N TYR A 257 -15.30 -13.11 -3.75
CA TYR A 257 -14.57 -13.93 -2.81
C TYR A 257 -13.28 -13.23 -2.41
N ILE A 258 -13.12 -12.97 -1.12
CA ILE A 258 -11.95 -12.36 -0.50
C ILE A 258 -11.22 -13.45 0.28
N THR A 259 -9.96 -13.67 -0.08
CA THR A 259 -9.17 -14.77 0.51
C THR A 259 -7.77 -14.31 0.90
N ASN A 260 -7.18 -15.01 1.87
CA ASN A 260 -5.76 -14.86 2.17
C ASN A 260 -4.94 -15.50 1.06
N ILE A 261 -3.79 -14.90 0.72
CA ILE A 261 -2.82 -15.50 -0.21
C ILE A 261 -1.59 -15.96 0.58
N GLY A 262 -0.84 -16.94 0.07
CA GLY A 262 0.34 -17.46 0.77
C GLY A 262 1.60 -16.61 0.65
N GLY A 263 1.62 -15.67 -0.30
CA GLY A 263 2.76 -14.78 -0.58
C GLY A 263 2.45 -13.86 -1.76
N LEU A 264 3.25 -12.81 -1.91
CA LEU A 264 3.20 -11.88 -3.02
C LEU A 264 4.63 -11.66 -3.52
N GLY A 265 4.84 -11.79 -4.84
CA GLY A 265 6.11 -11.53 -5.51
C GLY A 265 6.48 -10.03 -5.56
N ALA A 266 6.44 -9.37 -4.41
CA ALA A 266 6.89 -8.00 -4.19
C ALA A 266 8.42 -7.97 -3.95
N PHE A 267 9.00 -6.77 -3.94
CA PHE A 267 10.40 -6.59 -3.56
C PHE A 267 10.54 -5.66 -2.34
N PRO A 268 11.07 -6.15 -1.19
CA PRO A 268 11.49 -7.52 -0.87
C PRO A 268 10.33 -8.54 -0.93
N THR A 269 10.65 -9.83 -1.08
CA THR A 269 9.64 -10.89 -1.08
C THR A 269 8.85 -10.90 0.22
N MET A 270 7.51 -10.94 0.15
CA MET A 270 6.65 -11.13 1.32
C MET A 270 6.55 -12.61 1.69
N VAL A 271 6.85 -12.95 2.94
CA VAL A 271 6.76 -14.31 3.46
C VAL A 271 5.97 -14.29 4.76
N VAL A 272 5.06 -15.24 4.96
CA VAL A 272 4.32 -15.40 6.22
C VAL A 272 5.23 -15.99 7.31
N ASP A 273 5.09 -15.55 8.56
CA ASP A 273 5.85 -16.10 9.70
C ASP A 273 5.12 -17.28 10.38
N GLN A 274 3.84 -17.48 10.11
CA GLN A 274 3.02 -18.58 10.66
C GLN A 274 3.16 -19.92 9.89
N ALA A 275 4.09 -20.02 8.94
CA ALA A 275 4.38 -21.29 8.26
C ALA A 275 5.48 -22.08 8.99
N SER A 276 5.72 -23.33 8.60
CA SER A 276 6.84 -24.10 9.14
C SER A 276 8.17 -23.48 8.71
N LEU A 277 9.23 -23.59 9.53
CA LEU A 277 10.56 -23.07 9.17
C LEU A 277 11.06 -23.64 7.83
N GLY A 278 10.82 -24.94 7.59
CA GLY A 278 11.19 -25.57 6.31
C GLY A 278 10.47 -24.92 5.12
N TRP A 279 9.18 -24.60 5.27
CA TRP A 279 8.43 -23.86 4.26
C TRP A 279 8.99 -22.46 4.06
N VAL A 280 9.26 -21.70 5.14
CA VAL A 280 9.83 -20.34 5.06
C VAL A 280 11.16 -20.34 4.30
N LEU A 281 12.09 -21.22 4.69
CA LEU A 281 13.40 -21.34 4.03
C LEU A 281 13.25 -21.70 2.55
N SER A 282 12.38 -22.66 2.24
CA SER A 282 12.09 -23.04 0.86
C SER A 282 11.48 -21.88 0.06
N THR A 283 10.54 -21.14 0.64
CA THR A 283 9.87 -20.01 -0.03
C THR A 283 10.86 -18.88 -0.30
N VAL A 284 11.70 -18.51 0.67
CA VAL A 284 12.72 -17.47 0.44
C VAL A 284 13.66 -17.85 -0.71
N ALA A 285 14.13 -19.10 -0.75
CA ALA A 285 14.98 -19.59 -1.85
C ALA A 285 14.22 -19.70 -3.19
N HIS A 286 12.96 -20.15 -3.15
CA HIS A 286 12.07 -20.29 -4.31
C HIS A 286 11.83 -18.93 -4.97
N GLU A 287 11.45 -17.93 -4.19
CA GLU A 287 11.16 -16.58 -4.66
C GLU A 287 12.43 -15.88 -5.18
N TRP A 288 13.57 -16.05 -4.51
CA TRP A 288 14.85 -15.57 -5.04
C TRP A 288 15.17 -16.20 -6.41
N THR A 289 14.93 -17.51 -6.55
CA THR A 289 15.16 -18.24 -7.80
C THR A 289 14.26 -17.69 -8.91
N HIS A 290 12.97 -17.50 -8.64
CA HIS A 290 12.04 -16.92 -9.60
C HIS A 290 12.47 -15.52 -10.07
N ASN A 291 12.95 -14.69 -9.16
CA ASN A 291 13.30 -13.31 -9.45
C ASN A 291 14.63 -13.17 -10.19
N TYR A 292 15.61 -14.04 -9.92
CA TYR A 292 17.01 -13.78 -10.30
C TYR A 292 17.72 -14.91 -11.03
N LEU A 293 17.15 -16.12 -11.10
CA LEU A 293 17.84 -17.23 -11.77
C LEU A 293 18.16 -16.91 -13.25
N SER A 294 17.30 -16.13 -13.91
CA SER A 294 17.47 -15.66 -15.30
C SER A 294 18.72 -14.80 -15.52
N LEU A 295 19.35 -14.29 -14.46
CA LEU A 295 20.62 -13.55 -14.53
C LEU A 295 21.84 -14.49 -14.64
N PHE A 296 21.65 -15.79 -14.43
CA PHE A 296 22.70 -16.79 -14.44
C PHE A 296 22.62 -17.69 -15.66
N PRO A 297 23.74 -18.31 -16.09
CA PRO A 297 23.74 -19.24 -17.22
C PRO A 297 22.66 -20.33 -17.11
N LEU A 298 22.40 -20.86 -15.91
CA LEU A 298 21.35 -21.86 -15.72
C LEU A 298 19.97 -21.32 -16.12
N GLY A 299 19.58 -20.14 -15.63
CA GLY A 299 18.29 -19.55 -15.99
C GLY A 299 18.22 -19.11 -17.45
N LEU A 300 19.31 -18.56 -18.00
CA LEU A 300 19.38 -18.19 -19.41
C LEU A 300 19.16 -19.37 -20.37
N ASN A 301 19.57 -20.59 -19.98
CA ASN A 301 19.36 -21.79 -20.79
C ASN A 301 17.98 -22.43 -20.60
N TYR A 302 17.24 -22.04 -19.57
CA TYR A 302 15.89 -22.54 -19.27
C TYR A 302 14.76 -21.59 -19.72
N ALA A 303 15.09 -20.33 -20.02
CA ALA A 303 14.14 -19.29 -20.43
C ALA A 303 13.75 -19.34 -21.91
#